data_AF-A0AAU2SP80-F1
#
_entry.id   AF-A0AAU2SP80-F1
#
_cell.length_a   1.000
_cell.length_b   1.000
_cell.length_c   1.000
_cell.angle_alpha   90.00
_cell.angle_beta   90.00
_cell.angle_gamma   90.00
#
_symmetry.space_group_name_H-M   'P 1'
#
loop_
_entity.id
_entity.type
_entity.pdbx_description
1 polymer ?
#
loop_
_entity_poly.entity_id
_entity_poly.type
_entity_poly.pdbx_seq_one_letter_code
_entity_poly.pdbx_strand_id
1 'polypeptide(L)'
;MLRSELRLTTRLFIAQAAISNHTGLIARAGLAMPAAPYGSAAWQLPALLAYLHRLHQNKEDPSPERWRAHTQRPTGPVPRPHLRYQRDALHDPDAVCVLDIQLGPRDEATGWPAADVAVIEQEEEACPFGRVTHRHGTEAIATYTAQELTAEHARLMDHARQHHNASLLRLADLTQRAANWANKIRATAHANTIHTQADKTRARITR
;
A
#
# COMPACT_ATOMS: atom_id res chain seq x y z
N MET A 1 -18.49 -37.14 -2.28
CA MET A 1 -17.14 -37.27 -2.89
C MET A 1 -17.28 -37.00 -4.37
N LEU A 2 -16.99 -35.77 -4.79
CA LEU A 2 -16.79 -35.33 -6.18
C LEU A 2 -15.84 -34.13 -6.08
N ARG A 3 -14.56 -34.44 -5.87
CA ARG A 3 -13.44 -33.59 -6.27
C ARG A 3 -13.31 -33.70 -7.79
N SER A 4 -12.62 -32.73 -8.39
CA SER A 4 -12.35 -32.53 -9.84
C SER A 4 -13.40 -31.68 -10.55
N GLU A 5 -13.10 -30.65 -11.33
CA GLU A 5 -11.85 -30.25 -12.00
C GLU A 5 -12.04 -28.81 -12.52
N LEU A 6 -10.95 -28.03 -12.64
CA LEU A 6 -10.88 -26.67 -13.20
C LEU A 6 -11.39 -25.51 -12.32
N ARG A 7 -10.83 -25.34 -11.10
CA ARG A 7 -10.50 -23.96 -10.71
C ARG A 7 -9.12 -23.65 -11.26
N LEU A 8 -9.07 -22.84 -12.30
CA LEU A 8 -7.90 -21.99 -12.55
C LEU A 8 -7.84 -20.99 -11.38
N THR A 9 -7.49 -21.44 -10.17
CA THR A 9 -7.43 -20.62 -8.95
C THR A 9 -6.30 -19.63 -9.13
N THR A 10 -6.64 -18.49 -9.71
CA THR A 10 -5.75 -17.36 -9.83
C THR A 10 -5.59 -16.80 -8.42
N ARG A 11 -4.43 -17.01 -7.79
CA ARG A 11 -4.07 -16.36 -6.52
C ARG A 11 -4.29 -14.86 -6.66
N LEU A 12 -4.87 -14.24 -5.64
CA LEU A 12 -5.31 -12.85 -5.66
C LEU A 12 -4.48 -11.99 -4.72
N PHE A 13 -4.14 -10.81 -5.20
CA PHE A 13 -3.84 -9.67 -4.35
C PHE A 13 -5.12 -8.86 -4.17
N ILE A 14 -5.41 -8.46 -2.94
CA ILE A 14 -6.62 -7.70 -2.60
C ILE A 14 -6.24 -6.44 -1.82
N ALA A 15 -6.78 -5.30 -2.21
CA ALA A 15 -6.73 -4.06 -1.44
C ALA A 15 -8.14 -3.71 -0.98
N GLN A 16 -8.38 -3.74 0.33
CA GLN A 16 -9.61 -3.31 0.96
C GLN A 16 -9.37 -1.96 1.64
N ALA A 17 -10.20 -0.98 1.33
CA ALA A 17 -10.12 0.34 1.94
C ALA A 17 -11.42 0.66 2.70
N ALA A 18 -11.29 0.94 3.99
CA ALA A 18 -12.32 1.59 4.80
C ALA A 18 -12.01 3.08 4.88
N ILE A 19 -12.91 3.92 4.36
CA ILE A 19 -12.69 5.35 4.19
C ILE A 19 -13.72 6.11 5.01
N SER A 20 -13.27 6.82 6.05
CA SER A 20 -14.11 7.69 6.87
C SER A 20 -14.09 9.13 6.36
N ASN A 21 -15.23 9.80 6.46
CA ASN A 21 -15.35 11.24 6.24
C ASN A 21 -15.34 12.01 7.58
N HIS A 22 -15.44 13.34 7.52
CA HIS A 22 -15.51 14.22 8.70
C HIS A 22 -16.73 13.97 9.60
N THR A 23 -17.76 13.27 9.10
CA THR A 23 -18.96 12.90 9.89
C THR A 23 -18.84 11.53 10.54
N GLY A 24 -17.70 10.83 10.37
CA GLY A 24 -17.49 9.48 10.88
C GLY A 24 -18.18 8.36 10.08
N LEU A 25 -18.82 8.68 8.95
CA LEU A 25 -19.41 7.67 8.07
C LEU A 25 -18.30 6.93 7.33
N ILE A 26 -18.35 5.60 7.36
CA ILE A 26 -17.35 4.72 6.75
C ILE A 26 -17.91 4.12 5.47
N ALA A 27 -17.24 4.37 4.35
CA ALA A 27 -17.48 3.71 3.09
C ALA A 27 -16.37 2.70 2.79
N ARG A 28 -16.75 1.51 2.30
CA ARG A 28 -15.80 0.45 1.97
C ARG A 28 -15.60 0.31 0.47
N ALA A 29 -14.36 0.10 0.05
CA ALA A 29 -13.99 -0.17 -1.33
C ALA A 29 -12.95 -1.30 -1.39
N GLY A 30 -13.35 -2.45 -1.92
CA GLY A 30 -12.44 -3.57 -2.20
C GLY A 30 -12.09 -3.65 -3.68
N LEU A 31 -10.81 -3.89 -3.96
CA LEU A 31 -10.27 -4.09 -5.29
C LEU A 31 -9.31 -5.29 -5.29
N ALA A 32 -9.29 -6.05 -6.38
CA ALA A 32 -8.43 -7.22 -6.54
C ALA A 32 -7.72 -7.22 -7.90
N MET A 33 -6.68 -8.04 -7.98
CA MET A 33 -5.97 -8.41 -9.21
C MET A 33 -5.31 -9.78 -9.04
N PRO A 34 -4.92 -10.45 -10.14
CA PRO A 34 -4.01 -11.60 -10.06
C PRO A 34 -2.74 -11.25 -9.29
N ALA A 35 -2.32 -12.15 -8.40
CA ALA A 35 -1.15 -11.94 -7.55
C ALA A 35 0.17 -12.11 -8.30
N ALA A 36 0.24 -13.01 -9.27
CA ALA A 36 1.46 -13.14 -10.06
C ALA A 36 1.54 -12.07 -11.15
N PRO A 37 2.69 -11.41 -11.37
CA PRO A 37 3.91 -11.40 -10.55
C PRO A 37 3.99 -10.21 -9.57
N TYR A 38 2.97 -9.34 -9.53
CA TYR A 38 3.03 -8.02 -8.86
C TYR A 38 2.17 -7.90 -7.60
N GLY A 39 1.70 -9.01 -7.06
CA GLY A 39 0.75 -9.07 -5.95
C GLY A 39 1.39 -9.20 -4.59
N SER A 40 2.63 -8.74 -4.43
CA SER A 40 3.27 -8.61 -3.12
C SER A 40 3.13 -7.19 -2.57
N ALA A 41 3.36 -7.03 -1.27
CA ALA A 41 3.37 -5.73 -0.62
C ALA A 41 4.34 -4.74 -1.31
N ALA A 42 5.54 -5.18 -1.67
CA ALA A 42 6.56 -4.35 -2.32
C ALA A 42 6.06 -3.67 -3.61
N TRP A 43 5.24 -4.37 -4.40
CA TRP A 43 4.71 -3.84 -5.66
C TRP A 43 3.48 -2.95 -5.48
N GLN A 44 2.68 -3.18 -4.44
CA GLN A 44 1.38 -2.52 -4.27
C GLN A 44 1.38 -1.38 -3.25
N LEU A 45 2.22 -1.41 -2.21
CA LEU A 45 2.40 -0.29 -1.28
C LEU A 45 2.76 1.05 -1.96
N PRO A 46 3.57 1.09 -3.04
CA PRO A 46 3.82 2.34 -3.77
C PRO A 46 2.56 3.00 -4.34
N ALA A 47 1.50 2.23 -4.66
CA ALA A 47 0.22 2.82 -5.08
C ALA A 47 -0.42 3.58 -3.92
N LEU A 48 -0.53 2.93 -2.76
CA LEU A 48 -1.09 3.55 -1.58
C LEU A 48 -0.31 4.82 -1.23
N LEU A 49 1.03 4.75 -1.21
CA LEU A 49 1.85 5.92 -0.91
C LEU A 49 1.66 7.05 -1.95
N ALA A 50 1.51 6.72 -3.23
CA ALA A 50 1.29 7.70 -4.28
C ALA A 50 -0.09 8.35 -4.15
N TYR A 51 -1.10 7.59 -3.74
CA TYR A 51 -2.42 8.09 -3.42
C TYR A 51 -2.38 9.09 -2.26
N LEU A 52 -1.76 8.72 -1.14
CA LEU A 52 -1.62 9.60 0.04
C LEU A 52 -0.88 10.89 -0.31
N HIS A 53 0.22 10.78 -1.04
CA HIS A 53 1.00 11.95 -1.48
C HIS A 53 0.19 12.87 -2.41
N ARG A 54 -0.60 12.31 -3.33
CA ARG A 54 -1.48 13.11 -4.19
C ARG A 54 -2.56 13.85 -3.39
N LEU A 55 -3.20 13.18 -2.42
CA LEU A 55 -4.18 13.82 -1.53
C LEU A 55 -3.56 14.97 -0.73
N HIS A 56 -2.31 14.77 -0.25
CA HIS A 56 -1.56 15.81 0.43
C HIS A 56 -1.32 17.02 -0.47
N GLN A 57 -0.78 16.80 -1.68
CA GLN A 57 -0.47 17.84 -2.66
C GLN A 57 -1.72 18.62 -3.12
N ASN A 58 -2.80 17.91 -3.40
CA ASN A 58 -4.02 18.50 -3.95
C ASN A 58 -4.95 19.12 -2.90
N LYS A 59 -4.65 18.97 -1.61
CA LYS A 59 -5.53 19.44 -0.54
C LYS A 59 -6.90 18.76 -0.52
N GLU A 60 -6.93 17.46 -0.80
CA GLU A 60 -8.16 16.67 -0.92
C GLU A 60 -8.28 15.59 0.16
N ASP A 61 -9.51 15.38 0.65
CA ASP A 61 -9.83 14.23 1.50
C ASP A 61 -10.02 12.93 0.70
N PRO A 62 -9.71 11.77 1.31
CA PRO A 62 -9.94 10.49 0.66
C PRO A 62 -11.44 10.24 0.44
N SER A 63 -11.77 9.58 -0.66
CA SER A 63 -13.11 9.03 -0.90
C SER A 63 -13.02 7.71 -1.67
N PRO A 64 -14.03 6.82 -1.60
CA PRO A 64 -14.07 5.59 -2.38
C PRO A 64 -13.90 5.82 -3.88
N GLU A 65 -14.50 6.90 -4.39
CA GLU A 65 -14.42 7.30 -5.80
C GLU A 65 -12.99 7.69 -6.17
N ARG A 66 -12.32 8.50 -5.33
CA ARG A 66 -10.93 8.92 -5.55
C ARG A 66 -9.95 7.76 -5.43
N TRP A 67 -10.18 6.84 -4.50
CA TRP A 67 -9.38 5.61 -4.34
C TRP A 67 -9.51 4.72 -5.56
N ARG A 68 -10.73 4.47 -6.02
CA ARG A 68 -11.00 3.70 -7.24
C ARG A 68 -10.42 4.37 -8.49
N ALA A 69 -10.61 5.68 -8.63
CA ALA A 69 -10.04 6.43 -9.74
C ALA A 69 -8.50 6.47 -9.70
N HIS A 70 -7.88 6.37 -8.52
CA HIS A 70 -6.42 6.26 -8.41
C HIS A 70 -5.92 4.92 -8.95
N THR A 71 -6.53 3.84 -8.51
CA THR A 71 -6.09 2.47 -8.82
C THR A 71 -6.42 2.05 -10.26
N GLN A 72 -7.51 2.57 -10.83
CA GLN A 72 -7.88 2.30 -12.23
C GLN A 72 -7.04 3.06 -13.26
N ARG A 73 -6.31 4.11 -12.85
CA ARG A 73 -5.43 4.83 -13.77
C ARG A 73 -4.25 3.93 -14.13
N PRO A 74 -3.93 3.74 -15.42
CA PRO A 74 -2.69 3.09 -15.84
C PRO A 74 -1.52 4.05 -15.62
N THR A 75 -1.14 4.25 -14.35
CA THR A 75 0.00 5.07 -13.97
C THR A 75 1.19 4.16 -13.65
N GLY A 76 2.09 4.03 -14.62
CA GLY A 76 3.37 3.35 -14.45
C GLY A 76 3.36 1.88 -14.89
N PRO A 77 4.51 1.19 -14.70
CA PRO A 77 4.76 -0.13 -15.25
C PRO A 77 4.18 -1.29 -14.42
N VAL A 78 3.62 -1.01 -13.24
CA VAL A 78 3.11 -2.03 -12.32
C VAL A 78 1.58 -2.03 -12.33
N PRO A 79 0.93 -3.16 -12.64
CA PRO A 79 -0.52 -3.25 -12.60
C PRO A 79 -1.04 -3.02 -11.18
N ARG A 80 -2.22 -2.39 -11.11
CA ARG A 80 -2.92 -2.06 -9.87
C ARG A 80 -4.18 -2.91 -9.74
N PRO A 81 -4.67 -3.13 -8.50
CA PRO A 81 -5.94 -3.80 -8.29
C PRO A 81 -7.06 -2.98 -8.91
N HIS A 82 -7.83 -3.58 -9.83
CA HIS A 82 -8.84 -2.89 -10.62
C HIS A 82 -10.16 -3.67 -10.73
N LEU A 83 -10.15 -4.96 -10.37
CA LEU A 83 -11.35 -5.78 -10.30
C LEU A 83 -12.10 -5.43 -9.02
N ARG A 84 -13.39 -5.11 -9.12
CA ARG A 84 -14.19 -4.86 -7.92
C ARG A 84 -14.25 -6.12 -7.06
N TYR A 85 -14.02 -5.96 -5.76
CA TYR A 85 -14.00 -7.06 -4.81
C TYR A 85 -14.90 -6.72 -3.62
N GLN A 86 -15.88 -7.58 -3.35
CA GLN A 86 -16.94 -7.33 -2.34
C GLN A 86 -16.94 -8.35 -1.21
N ARG A 87 -16.13 -9.40 -1.30
CA ARG A 87 -16.02 -10.43 -0.27
C ARG A 87 -15.09 -9.98 0.84
N ASP A 88 -15.11 -10.71 1.94
CA ASP A 88 -14.12 -10.57 3.00
C ASP A 88 -12.80 -11.21 2.55
N ALA A 89 -11.76 -10.39 2.40
CA ALA A 89 -10.46 -10.83 1.91
C ALA A 89 -9.73 -11.71 2.91
N LEU A 90 -9.97 -11.52 4.22
CA LEU A 90 -9.37 -12.31 5.30
C LEU A 90 -9.86 -13.76 5.33
N HIS A 91 -10.94 -14.06 4.62
CA HIS A 91 -11.50 -15.40 4.57
C HIS A 91 -11.53 -15.97 3.15
N ASP A 92 -10.91 -15.28 2.19
CA ASP A 92 -10.83 -15.76 0.81
C ASP A 92 -9.65 -16.73 0.65
N PRO A 93 -9.91 -18.00 0.30
CA PRO A 93 -8.85 -19.00 0.14
C PRO A 93 -7.93 -18.71 -1.06
N ASP A 94 -8.33 -17.83 -1.98
CA ASP A 94 -7.52 -17.44 -3.13
C ASP A 94 -6.64 -16.21 -2.80
N ALA A 95 -6.81 -15.55 -1.65
CA ALA A 95 -6.04 -14.37 -1.26
C ALA A 95 -4.65 -14.74 -0.70
N VAL A 96 -3.59 -14.26 -1.37
CA VAL A 96 -2.20 -14.49 -0.91
C VAL A 96 -1.56 -13.25 -0.28
N CYS A 97 -2.09 -12.06 -0.60
CA CYS A 97 -1.68 -10.81 0.00
C CYS A 97 -2.89 -9.87 0.06
N VAL A 98 -3.16 -9.36 1.26
CA VAL A 98 -4.21 -8.39 1.53
C VAL A 98 -3.60 -7.12 2.10
N LEU A 99 -3.91 -5.98 1.47
CA LEU A 99 -3.76 -4.66 2.09
C LEU A 99 -5.11 -4.25 2.66
N ASP A 100 -5.24 -4.29 3.98
CA ASP A 100 -6.38 -3.70 4.68
C ASP A 100 -6.01 -2.27 5.09
N ILE A 101 -6.69 -1.31 4.49
CA ILE A 101 -6.34 0.11 4.50
C ILE A 101 -7.44 0.87 5.20
N GLN A 102 -7.07 1.68 6.19
CA GLN A 102 -7.97 2.63 6.81
C GLN A 102 -7.55 4.03 6.42
N LEU A 103 -8.49 4.82 5.91
CA LEU A 103 -8.26 6.20 5.48
C LEU A 103 -9.28 7.09 6.19
N GLY A 104 -8.80 8.21 6.71
CA GLY A 104 -9.64 9.24 7.30
C GLY A 104 -9.34 10.61 6.71
N PRO A 105 -10.08 11.63 7.17
CA PRO A 105 -9.88 12.99 6.72
C PRO A 105 -8.44 13.47 6.93
N ARG A 106 -8.06 14.50 6.18
CA ARG A 106 -6.79 15.18 6.37
C ARG A 106 -6.69 15.80 7.76
N ASP A 107 -5.55 15.58 8.39
CA ASP A 107 -5.14 16.33 9.56
C ASP A 107 -4.85 17.78 9.14
N GLU A 108 -5.52 18.73 9.79
CA GLU A 108 -5.41 20.16 9.45
C GLU A 108 -3.99 20.69 9.63
N ALA A 109 -3.25 20.13 10.59
CA ALA A 109 -1.95 20.66 11.00
C ALA A 109 -0.80 20.16 10.13
N THR A 110 -0.81 18.87 9.78
CA THR A 110 0.23 18.23 8.94
C THR A 110 -0.16 18.19 7.47
N GLY A 111 -1.45 18.36 7.17
CA GLY A 111 -2.03 18.28 5.83
C GLY A 111 -2.07 16.87 5.24
N TRP A 112 -1.70 15.83 5.99
CA TRP A 112 -1.74 14.45 5.52
C TRP A 112 -3.09 13.81 5.89
N PRO A 113 -3.68 12.95 5.03
CA PRO A 113 -4.79 12.09 5.44
C PRO A 113 -4.39 11.18 6.60
N ALA A 114 -5.29 10.97 7.54
CA ALA A 114 -5.19 9.86 8.48
C ALA A 114 -5.15 8.56 7.65
N ALA A 115 -4.14 7.72 7.87
CA ALA A 115 -3.91 6.55 7.03
C ALA A 115 -3.22 5.46 7.83
N ASP A 116 -3.86 4.30 7.92
CA ASP A 116 -3.31 3.10 8.51
C ASP A 116 -3.38 1.95 7.50
N VAL A 117 -2.43 1.02 7.58
CA VAL A 117 -2.44 -0.17 6.75
C VAL A 117 -2.01 -1.40 7.54
N ALA A 118 -2.76 -2.48 7.37
CA ALA A 118 -2.36 -3.82 7.72
C ALA A 118 -2.00 -4.58 6.43
N VAL A 119 -0.79 -5.09 6.38
CA VAL A 119 -0.31 -5.97 5.31
C VAL A 119 -0.35 -7.40 5.81
N ILE A 120 -1.11 -8.24 5.13
CA ILE A 120 -1.41 -9.59 5.53
C ILE A 120 -1.01 -10.51 4.39
N GLU A 121 -0.01 -11.35 4.61
CA GLU A 121 0.54 -12.24 3.59
C GLU A 121 0.45 -13.69 4.03
N GLN A 122 0.07 -14.55 3.09
CA GLN A 122 0.08 -15.99 3.26
C GLN A 122 1.49 -16.52 2.97
N GLU A 123 2.08 -17.23 3.93
CA GLU A 123 3.30 -17.99 3.67
C GLU A 123 2.95 -19.27 2.89
N GLU A 124 3.91 -19.81 2.13
CA GLU A 124 3.66 -20.96 1.22
C GLU A 124 3.30 -22.28 1.95
N GLU A 125 3.39 -22.31 3.28
CA GLU A 125 3.02 -23.46 4.12
C GLU A 125 1.57 -23.36 4.66
N ALA A 126 1.00 -24.52 5.01
CA ALA A 126 -0.42 -24.78 5.22
C ALA A 126 -1.11 -24.09 6.43
N CYS A 127 -0.81 -22.81 6.68
CA CYS A 127 -1.46 -21.97 7.67
C CYS A 127 -2.17 -20.77 6.99
N PRO A 128 -3.24 -20.24 7.60
CA PRO A 128 -4.13 -19.29 6.92
C PRO A 128 -3.53 -17.89 6.69
N PHE A 129 -2.57 -17.41 7.51
CA PHE A 129 -1.80 -16.17 7.29
C PHE A 129 -0.46 -16.24 8.03
N GLY A 130 0.67 -16.00 7.35
CA GLY A 130 2.02 -16.17 7.91
C GLY A 130 2.64 -14.87 8.44
N ARG A 131 2.30 -13.72 7.85
CA ARG A 131 2.85 -12.41 8.24
C ARG A 131 1.76 -11.34 8.27
N VAL A 132 1.59 -10.68 9.43
CA VAL A 132 0.72 -9.50 9.59
C VAL A 132 1.56 -8.32 10.08
N THR A 133 1.54 -7.22 9.34
CA THR A 133 2.29 -6.00 9.67
C THR A 133 1.40 -4.78 9.66
N HIS A 134 1.28 -4.10 10.81
CA HIS A 134 0.52 -2.86 10.96
C HIS A 134 1.42 -1.63 10.89
N ARG A 135 0.96 -0.59 10.18
CA ARG A 135 1.63 0.72 10.11
C ARG A 135 0.60 1.82 10.24
N HIS A 136 0.91 2.78 11.12
CA HIS A 136 0.02 3.90 11.42
C HIS A 136 0.62 5.22 10.98
N GLY A 137 -0.16 5.99 10.23
CA GLY A 137 0.25 7.26 9.65
C GLY A 137 1.15 7.14 8.42
N THR A 138 1.13 8.21 7.61
CA THR A 138 1.83 8.23 6.31
C THR A 138 3.35 8.03 6.43
N GLU A 139 3.98 8.54 7.49
CA GLU A 139 5.43 8.35 7.71
C GLU A 139 5.80 6.86 7.90
N ALA A 140 5.04 6.13 8.74
CA ALA A 140 5.28 4.72 8.99
C ALA A 140 5.00 3.87 7.73
N ILE A 141 3.94 4.21 6.99
CA ILE A 141 3.62 3.58 5.70
C ILE A 141 4.75 3.81 4.69
N ALA A 142 5.27 5.04 4.58
CA ALA A 142 6.37 5.36 3.68
C ALA A 142 7.66 4.62 4.04
N THR A 143 7.97 4.54 5.34
CA THR A 143 9.11 3.78 5.87
C THR A 143 9.00 2.32 5.50
N TYR A 144 7.85 1.70 5.76
CA TYR A 144 7.61 0.30 5.48
C TYR A 144 7.63 0.01 3.97
N THR A 145 7.05 0.90 3.16
CA THR A 145 7.12 0.82 1.68
C THR A 145 8.57 0.78 1.20
N ALA A 146 9.44 1.64 1.74
CA ALA A 146 10.85 1.67 1.36
C ALA A 146 11.59 0.38 1.78
N GLN A 147 11.24 -0.20 2.93
CA GLN A 147 11.81 -1.46 3.42
C GLN A 147 11.45 -2.63 2.50
N GLU A 148 10.16 -2.80 2.18
CA GLU A 148 9.68 -3.88 1.29
C GLU A 148 10.27 -3.74 -0.13
N LEU A 149 10.38 -2.51 -0.66
CA LEU A 149 11.01 -2.27 -1.96
C LEU A 149 12.51 -2.57 -1.97
N THR A 150 13.22 -2.26 -0.87
CA THR A 150 14.65 -2.57 -0.75
C THR A 150 14.89 -4.07 -0.66
N ALA A 151 14.03 -4.80 0.06
CA ALA A 151 14.06 -6.25 0.13
C ALA A 151 13.78 -6.89 -1.24
N GLU A 152 12.76 -6.41 -1.97
CA GLU A 152 12.46 -6.89 -3.32
C GLU A 152 13.57 -6.53 -4.32
N HIS A 153 14.20 -5.36 -4.20
CA HIS A 153 15.40 -5.03 -4.99
C HIS A 153 16.51 -6.06 -4.80
N ALA A 154 16.85 -6.39 -3.55
CA ALA A 154 17.88 -7.38 -3.25
C ALA A 154 17.51 -8.76 -3.84
N ARG A 155 16.26 -9.20 -3.66
CA ARG A 155 15.74 -10.46 -4.22
C ARG A 155 15.86 -10.52 -5.75
N LEU A 156 15.46 -9.44 -6.43
CA LEU A 156 15.54 -9.34 -7.88
C LEU A 156 16.99 -9.32 -8.38
N MET A 157 17.89 -8.63 -7.69
CA MET A 157 19.32 -8.60 -8.03
C MET A 157 19.96 -9.97 -7.87
N ASP A 158 19.66 -10.69 -6.78
CA ASP A 158 20.18 -12.04 -6.56
C ASP A 158 19.65 -13.02 -7.60
N HIS A 159 18.36 -12.95 -7.92
CA HIS A 159 17.77 -13.77 -8.97
C HIS A 159 18.31 -13.42 -10.37
N ALA A 160 18.55 -12.13 -10.65
CA ALA A 160 19.17 -11.69 -11.90
C ALA A 160 20.59 -12.22 -12.06
N ARG A 161 21.38 -12.26 -10.98
CA ARG A 161 22.74 -12.84 -10.98
C ARG A 161 22.71 -14.34 -11.25
N GLN A 162 21.80 -15.07 -10.61
CA GLN A 162 21.67 -16.52 -10.76
C GLN A 162 21.23 -16.91 -12.19
N HIS A 163 20.29 -16.18 -12.77
CA HIS A 163 19.65 -16.56 -14.05
C HIS A 163 20.08 -15.71 -15.25
N HIS A 164 21.05 -14.79 -15.09
CA HIS A 164 21.54 -13.90 -16.14
C HIS A 164 20.45 -13.14 -16.90
N ASN A 165 19.39 -12.72 -16.19
CA ASN A 165 18.19 -12.17 -16.81
C ASN A 165 18.15 -10.63 -16.74
N ALA A 166 18.30 -9.98 -17.89
CA ALA A 166 18.27 -8.52 -18.01
C ALA A 166 16.91 -7.87 -17.67
N SER A 167 15.79 -8.59 -17.78
CA SER A 167 14.49 -8.04 -17.40
C SER A 167 14.36 -7.86 -15.89
N LEU A 168 14.96 -8.75 -15.12
CA LEU A 168 15.00 -8.66 -13.65
C LEU A 168 15.82 -7.46 -13.17
N LEU A 169 16.92 -7.13 -13.88
CA LEU A 169 17.71 -5.93 -13.58
C LEU A 169 16.89 -4.64 -13.76
N ARG A 170 16.03 -4.58 -14.78
CA ARG A 170 15.13 -3.41 -14.99
C ARG A 170 14.09 -3.30 -13.87
N LEU A 171 13.56 -4.42 -13.40
CA LEU A 171 12.64 -4.44 -12.26
C LEU A 171 13.36 -4.03 -10.97
N ALA A 172 14.60 -4.49 -10.75
CA ALA A 172 15.40 -4.11 -9.60
C ALA A 172 15.71 -2.59 -9.59
N ASP A 173 16.05 -2.01 -10.73
CA ASP A 173 16.27 -0.56 -10.85
C ASP A 173 14.97 0.24 -10.59
N LEU A 174 13.83 -0.28 -11.06
CA LEU A 174 12.52 0.29 -10.74
C LEU A 174 12.22 0.26 -9.23
N THR A 175 12.44 -0.87 -8.54
CA THR A 175 12.19 -0.98 -7.10
C THR A 175 13.12 -0.06 -6.30
N GLN A 176 14.39 0.08 -6.71
CA GLN A 176 15.32 1.01 -6.07
C GLN A 176 14.88 2.47 -6.22
N ARG A 177 14.44 2.88 -7.42
CA ARG A 177 13.89 4.24 -7.63
C ARG A 177 12.64 4.48 -6.79
N ALA A 178 11.74 3.50 -6.72
CA ALA A 178 10.55 3.58 -5.89
C ALA A 178 10.91 3.69 -4.40
N ALA A 179 11.93 2.97 -3.93
CA ALA A 179 12.38 3.03 -2.54
C ALA A 179 12.96 4.41 -2.20
N ASN A 180 13.76 4.98 -3.10
CA ASN A 180 14.30 6.33 -2.96
C ASN A 180 13.18 7.38 -2.91
N TRP A 181 12.14 7.23 -3.73
CA TRP A 181 10.98 8.11 -3.70
C TRP A 181 10.15 7.95 -2.42
N ALA A 182 9.94 6.73 -1.94
CA ALA A 182 9.26 6.48 -0.66
C ALA A 182 10.01 7.13 0.52
N ASN A 183 11.35 7.07 0.50
CA ASN A 183 12.19 7.77 1.48
C ASN A 183 12.05 9.29 1.44
N LYS A 184 11.85 9.89 0.26
CA LYS A 184 11.57 11.33 0.14
C LYS A 184 10.22 11.68 0.79
N ILE A 185 9.18 10.89 0.53
CA ILE A 185 7.86 11.11 1.15
C ILE A 185 7.93 10.94 2.66
N ARG A 186 8.65 9.93 3.15
CA ARG A 186 8.91 9.74 4.58
C ARG A 186 9.52 11.00 5.19
N ALA A 187 10.56 11.56 4.56
CA ALA A 187 11.21 12.78 5.05
C ALA A 187 10.25 13.98 5.07
N THR A 188 9.41 14.13 4.05
CA THR A 188 8.38 15.19 4.02
C THR A 188 7.34 15.03 5.12
N ALA A 189 6.80 13.81 5.30
CA ALA A 189 5.82 13.53 6.34
C ALA A 189 6.40 13.78 7.74
N HIS A 190 7.64 13.36 7.98
CA HIS A 190 8.36 13.59 9.22
C HIS A 190 8.56 15.08 9.50
N ALA A 191 9.02 15.84 8.50
CA ALA A 191 9.24 17.28 8.63
C ALA A 191 7.96 18.04 8.98
N ASN A 192 6.82 17.70 8.36
CA ASN A 192 5.53 18.30 8.68
C ASN A 192 5.13 18.03 10.15
N THR A 193 5.28 16.79 10.62
CA THR A 193 5.00 16.41 12.01
C THR A 193 5.86 17.21 13.01
N ILE A 194 7.16 17.32 12.76
CA ILE A 194 8.07 18.10 13.62
C ILE A 194 7.67 19.57 13.64
N HIS A 195 7.37 20.15 12.47
CA HIS A 195 7.01 21.55 12.37
C HIS A 195 5.74 21.87 13.16
N THR A 196 4.69 21.05 12.98
CA THR A 196 3.44 21.15 13.75
C THR A 196 3.69 21.04 15.27
N GLN A 197 4.54 20.11 15.71
CA GLN A 197 4.84 19.93 17.12
C GLN A 197 5.62 21.11 17.71
N ALA A 198 6.55 21.68 16.95
CA ALA A 198 7.30 22.87 17.34
C ALA A 198 6.37 24.08 17.52
N ASP A 199 5.42 24.28 16.61
CA ASP A 199 4.46 25.40 16.70
C ASP A 199 3.49 25.24 17.87
N LYS A 200 2.99 24.02 18.13
CA LYS A 200 2.21 23.72 19.34
C LYS A 200 2.99 24.01 20.61
N THR A 201 4.28 23.67 20.64
CA THR A 201 5.16 23.93 21.79
C THR A 201 5.40 25.43 21.99
N ARG A 202 5.67 26.18 20.93
CA ARG A 202 5.82 27.65 20.98
C ARG A 202 4.55 28.32 21.50
N ALA A 203 3.39 27.95 20.96
CA ALA A 203 2.10 28.51 21.37
C ALA A 203 1.77 28.26 22.85
N ARG A 204 2.27 27.14 23.42
CA ARG A 204 2.13 26.83 24.85
C ARG A 204 3.04 27.67 25.75
N ILE A 205 4.23 28.05 25.27
CA ILE A 205 5.19 28.86 26.04
C ILE A 205 4.77 30.34 26.05
N THR A 206 4.08 30.81 25.00
CA THR A 206 3.64 32.21 24.86
C THR A 206 2.27 32.52 25.47
N ARG A 207 1.62 31.53 26.12
CA ARG A 207 0.36 31.70 26.87
C ARG A 207 0.64 31.62 28.36
#